data_AF-A0A937XNM6-F1
#
_entry.id   AF-A0A937XNM6-F1
#
_cell.length_a   1.000
_cell.length_b   1.000
_cell.length_c   1.000
_cell.angle_alpha   90.00
_cell.angle_beta   90.00
_cell.angle_gamma   90.00
#
_symmetry.space_group_name_H-M   'P 1'
#
loop_
_entity.id
_entity.type
_entity.pdbx_description
1 polymer ?
#
loop_
_entity_poly.entity_id
_entity_poly.type
_entity_poly.pdbx_seq_one_letter_code
_entity_poly.pdbx_strand_id
1 'polypeptide(L)'
;MIDDTLSALAAGLGAVLRERSLMLATAESCTGGWVGQAVTAVSGSSDWYDRGFITYSNAAKQEMLGVSPDTIERHGAVSEQTAREMAVGALTHSRAQLALAITGVAGPLGGTAHNPVGTVCFAWAMRARDAAAADASGTVAPAAATAR
;
A
#
# COMPACT_ATOMS: atom_id res chain seq x y z
N MET A 1 0.69 -21.12 9.21
CA MET A 1 -0.72 -20.72 9.00
C MET A 1 -0.82 -19.22 9.25
N ILE A 2 -1.73 -18.53 8.56
CA ILE A 2 -1.99 -17.12 8.86
C ILE A 2 -2.69 -17.06 10.21
N ASP A 3 -2.30 -16.10 11.04
CA ASP A 3 -2.91 -15.90 12.36
C ASP A 3 -4.43 -15.68 12.26
N ASP A 4 -5.20 -16.18 13.24
CA ASP A 4 -6.67 -16.08 13.22
C ASP A 4 -7.14 -14.63 13.23
N THR A 5 -6.41 -13.73 13.90
CA THR A 5 -6.70 -12.30 13.93
C THR A 5 -6.50 -11.68 12.54
N LEU A 6 -5.39 -12.00 11.88
CA LEU A 6 -5.11 -11.52 10.52
C LEU A 6 -6.16 -12.04 9.53
N SER A 7 -6.59 -13.29 9.68
CA SER A 7 -7.63 -13.89 8.83
C SER A 7 -8.97 -13.18 9.03
N ALA A 8 -9.35 -12.87 10.27
CA ALA A 8 -10.58 -12.12 10.57
C ALA A 8 -10.52 -10.68 10.03
N LEU A 9 -9.39 -9.98 10.19
CA LEU A 9 -9.21 -8.62 9.65
C LEU A 9 -9.27 -8.60 8.12
N ALA A 10 -8.61 -9.53 7.45
CA ALA A 10 -8.64 -9.64 5.99
C ALA A 10 -10.06 -9.94 5.48
N ALA A 11 -10.79 -10.83 6.14
CA ALA A 11 -12.19 -11.13 5.80
C ALA A 11 -13.11 -9.91 5.98
N GLY A 12 -12.96 -9.17 7.09
CA GLY A 12 -13.69 -7.94 7.35
C GLY A 12 -13.41 -6.86 6.30
N LEU A 13 -12.14 -6.67 5.93
CA LEU A 13 -11.73 -5.75 4.86
C LEU A 13 -12.39 -6.14 3.52
N GLY A 14 -12.34 -7.42 3.16
CA GLY A 14 -12.95 -7.92 1.93
C GLY A 14 -14.47 -7.77 1.87
N ALA A 15 -15.16 -7.85 3.01
CA ALA A 15 -16.60 -7.57 3.06
C ALA A 15 -16.89 -6.10 2.73
N VAL A 16 -16.16 -5.16 3.36
CA VAL A 16 -16.34 -3.71 3.15
C VAL A 16 -15.98 -3.29 1.73
N LEU A 17 -14.91 -3.84 1.15
CA LEU A 17 -14.46 -3.50 -0.20
C LEU A 17 -15.44 -3.99 -1.27
N ARG A 18 -15.97 -5.21 -1.12
CA ARG A 18 -17.01 -5.74 -2.02
C ARG A 18 -18.30 -4.94 -1.97
N GLU A 19 -18.78 -4.61 -0.76
CA GLU A 19 -19.99 -3.77 -0.59
C GLU A 19 -19.85 -2.41 -1.29
N ARG A 20 -18.63 -1.86 -1.33
CA ARG A 20 -18.35 -0.54 -1.90
C ARG A 20 -17.88 -0.57 -3.35
N SER A 21 -17.80 -1.76 -3.96
CA SER A 21 -17.22 -2.01 -5.30
C SER A 21 -15.83 -1.39 -5.45
N LEU A 22 -14.96 -1.60 -4.46
CA LEU A 22 -13.59 -1.09 -4.45
C LEU A 22 -12.60 -2.25 -4.54
N MET A 23 -11.51 -2.01 -5.25
CA MET A 23 -10.34 -2.89 -5.28
C MET A 23 -9.18 -2.29 -4.47
N LEU A 24 -8.37 -3.17 -3.89
CA LEU A 24 -7.15 -2.88 -3.13
C LEU A 24 -5.89 -3.22 -3.93
N ALA A 25 -4.87 -2.36 -3.83
CA ALA A 25 -3.49 -2.70 -4.15
C ALA A 25 -2.58 -2.57 -2.92
N THR A 26 -1.51 -3.35 -2.83
CA THR A 26 -0.52 -3.23 -1.75
C THR A 26 0.86 -2.89 -2.28
N ALA A 27 1.63 -2.07 -1.56
CA ALA A 27 3.05 -1.85 -1.75
C ALA A 27 3.80 -2.25 -0.47
N GLU A 28 4.58 -3.31 -0.56
CA GLU A 28 5.21 -3.96 0.58
C GLU A 28 6.73 -3.90 0.46
N SER A 29 7.40 -3.51 1.55
CA SER A 29 8.85 -3.62 1.68
C SER A 29 9.20 -4.67 2.74
N CYS A 30 9.29 -4.29 4.02
CA CYS A 30 9.72 -5.18 5.11
C CYS A 30 8.80 -6.39 5.36
N THR A 31 7.54 -6.36 4.92
CA THR A 31 6.61 -7.49 5.02
C THR A 31 6.76 -8.50 3.89
N GLY A 32 7.48 -8.18 2.80
CA GLY A 32 7.83 -9.15 1.76
C GLY A 32 6.64 -9.84 1.06
N GLY A 33 5.45 -9.24 1.04
CA GLY A 33 4.25 -9.81 0.42
C GLY A 33 3.29 -10.48 1.40
N TRP A 34 3.55 -10.43 2.70
CA TRP A 34 2.72 -11.10 3.70
C TRP A 34 1.30 -10.52 3.81
N VAL A 35 1.12 -9.22 3.53
CA VAL A 35 -0.22 -8.63 3.48
C VAL A 35 -0.98 -9.15 2.27
N GLY A 36 -0.35 -9.18 1.10
CA GLY A 36 -0.90 -9.80 -0.11
C GLY A 36 -1.31 -11.26 0.14
N GLN A 37 -0.48 -12.03 0.85
CA GLN A 37 -0.81 -13.40 1.25
C GLN A 37 -2.04 -13.47 2.18
N ALA A 38 -2.12 -12.62 3.21
CA ALA A 38 -3.26 -12.59 4.14
C ALA A 38 -4.57 -12.23 3.44
N VAL A 39 -4.52 -11.25 2.55
CA VAL A 39 -5.67 -10.81 1.75
C VAL A 39 -6.11 -11.91 0.77
N THR A 40 -5.17 -12.52 0.04
CA THR A 40 -5.49 -13.52 -0.98
C THR A 40 -5.83 -14.91 -0.42
N ALA A 41 -5.59 -15.15 0.87
CA ALA A 41 -6.08 -16.34 1.57
C ALA A 41 -7.60 -16.31 1.80
N VAL A 42 -8.23 -15.13 1.74
CA VAL A 42 -9.69 -14.99 1.87
C VAL A 42 -10.36 -15.43 0.57
N SER A 43 -11.29 -16.38 0.65
CA SER A 43 -12.07 -16.81 -0.52
C SER A 43 -12.83 -15.64 -1.14
N GLY A 44 -12.74 -15.52 -2.48
CA GLY A 44 -13.32 -14.40 -3.22
C GLY A 44 -12.47 -13.11 -3.22
N SER A 45 -11.21 -13.17 -2.76
CA SER A 45 -10.28 -12.04 -2.85
C SER A 45 -10.07 -11.51 -4.27
N SER A 46 -10.29 -12.33 -5.29
CA SER A 46 -10.25 -11.94 -6.72
C SER A 46 -11.17 -10.76 -7.06
N ASP A 47 -12.25 -10.58 -6.29
CA ASP A 47 -13.25 -9.56 -6.58
C ASP A 47 -12.83 -8.16 -6.08
N TRP A 48 -11.84 -8.09 -5.18
CA TRP A 48 -11.50 -6.86 -4.46
C TRP A 48 -10.00 -6.66 -4.22
N TYR A 49 -9.13 -7.54 -4.69
CA TYR A 49 -7.67 -7.36 -4.67
C TYR A 49 -7.13 -7.35 -6.09
N ASP A 50 -6.50 -6.25 -6.51
CA ASP A 50 -5.96 -6.09 -7.87
C ASP A 50 -4.55 -6.67 -8.00
N ARG A 51 -3.61 -6.15 -7.18
CA ARG A 51 -2.20 -6.56 -7.21
C ARG A 51 -1.43 -6.16 -5.96
N GLY A 52 -0.26 -6.77 -5.79
CA GLY A 52 0.74 -6.36 -4.81
C GLY A 52 2.06 -6.02 -5.48
N PHE A 53 2.77 -5.03 -4.93
CA PHE A 53 4.13 -4.65 -5.31
C PHE A 53 5.05 -4.98 -4.15
N ILE A 54 6.08 -5.79 -4.39
CA ILE A 54 7.13 -6.04 -3.39
C ILE A 54 8.36 -5.22 -3.78
N THR A 55 8.58 -4.10 -3.10
CA THR A 55 9.61 -3.10 -3.42
C THR A 55 10.66 -3.00 -2.31
N TYR A 56 11.42 -4.09 -2.15
CA TYR A 56 12.38 -4.21 -1.05
C TYR A 56 13.54 -3.20 -1.18
N SER A 57 14.10 -3.03 -2.37
CA SER A 57 15.19 -2.08 -2.64
C SER A 57 14.68 -0.66 -2.93
N ASN A 58 15.55 0.34 -2.77
CA ASN A 58 15.24 1.72 -3.18
C ASN A 58 14.99 1.81 -4.69
N ALA A 59 15.77 1.07 -5.50
CA ALA A 59 15.55 0.99 -6.94
C ALA A 59 14.15 0.44 -7.27
N ALA A 60 13.70 -0.63 -6.61
CA ALA A 60 12.36 -1.17 -6.82
C ALA A 60 11.26 -0.18 -6.43
N LYS A 61 11.45 0.59 -5.35
CA LYS A 61 10.51 1.67 -4.97
C LYS A 61 10.41 2.73 -6.06
N GLN A 62 11.53 3.12 -6.67
CA GLN A 62 11.57 4.10 -7.75
C GLN A 62 10.96 3.54 -9.05
N GLU A 63 11.40 2.36 -9.49
CA GLU A 63 11.02 1.76 -10.78
C GLU A 63 9.55 1.31 -10.83
N MET A 64 9.04 0.71 -9.74
CA MET A 64 7.71 0.11 -9.73
C MET A 64 6.62 1.06 -9.23
N LEU A 65 6.99 2.02 -8.38
CA LEU A 65 6.04 2.89 -7.67
C LEU A 65 6.30 4.39 -7.91
N GLY A 66 7.36 4.76 -8.64
CA GLY A 66 7.67 6.16 -8.91
C GLY A 66 8.05 6.97 -7.67
N VAL A 67 8.53 6.32 -6.60
CA VAL A 67 9.06 7.01 -5.42
C VAL A 67 10.23 7.89 -5.84
N SER A 68 10.25 9.14 -5.39
CA SER A 68 11.28 10.10 -5.75
C SER A 68 12.64 9.74 -5.12
N PRO A 69 13.74 9.78 -5.89
CA PRO A 69 15.09 9.68 -5.33
C PRO A 69 15.35 10.72 -4.23
N ASP A 70 14.89 11.97 -4.43
CA ASP A 70 15.03 13.06 -3.47
C ASP A 70 14.33 12.75 -2.14
N THR A 71 13.17 12.10 -2.18
CA THR A 71 12.44 11.72 -0.96
C THR A 71 13.22 10.68 -0.17
N ILE A 72 13.80 9.69 -0.85
CA ILE A 72 14.65 8.68 -0.21
C ILE A 72 15.94 9.30 0.33
N GLU A 73 16.55 10.23 -0.39
CA GLU A 73 17.78 10.92 0.06
C GLU A 73 17.52 11.76 1.32
N ARG A 74 16.43 12.53 1.36
CA ARG A 74 16.14 13.45 2.47
C ARG A 74 15.51 12.79 3.69
N HIS A 75 14.64 11.80 3.48
CA HIS A 75 13.84 11.20 4.55
C HIS A 75 14.20 9.74 4.84
N GLY A 76 14.94 9.09 3.94
CA GLY A 76 15.22 7.66 4.02
C GLY A 76 14.04 6.81 3.55
N ALA A 77 14.34 5.55 3.21
CA ALA A 77 13.36 4.59 2.71
C ALA A 77 12.31 4.17 3.77
N VAL A 78 12.62 4.34 5.05
CA VAL A 78 11.71 4.14 6.18
C VAL A 78 11.31 5.51 6.69
N SER A 79 10.23 6.05 6.12
CA SER A 79 9.68 7.35 6.46
C SER A 79 8.22 7.43 6.02
N GLU A 80 7.45 8.32 6.64
CA GLU A 80 6.06 8.59 6.23
C GLU A 80 5.98 9.13 4.80
N GLN A 81 6.99 9.91 4.37
CA GLN A 81 7.09 10.49 3.04
C GLN A 81 7.26 9.38 1.98
N THR A 82 8.19 8.45 2.20
CA THR A 82 8.34 7.29 1.32
C THR A 82 7.11 6.40 1.33
N ALA A 83 6.51 6.12 2.49
CA ALA A 83 5.28 5.33 2.56
C ALA A 83 4.14 5.97 1.75
N ARG A 84 3.96 7.29 1.87
CA ARG A 84 2.97 8.06 1.10
C ARG A 84 3.19 7.93 -0.41
N GLU A 85 4.42 8.13 -0.88
CA GLU A 85 4.73 7.99 -2.30
C GLU A 85 4.54 6.56 -2.79
N MET A 86 4.92 5.55 -1.99
CA MET A 86 4.66 4.14 -2.30
C MET A 86 3.15 3.87 -2.46
N ALA A 87 2.30 4.41 -1.58
CA ALA A 87 0.86 4.21 -1.66
C ALA A 87 0.23 4.90 -2.89
N VAL A 88 0.68 6.12 -3.20
CA VAL A 88 0.25 6.84 -4.41
C VAL A 88 0.71 6.12 -5.68
N GLY A 89 1.97 5.66 -5.70
CA GLY A 89 2.51 4.84 -6.77
C GLY A 89 1.72 3.56 -7.00
N ALA A 90 1.38 2.86 -5.92
CA ALA A 90 0.58 1.64 -5.99
C ALA A 90 -0.80 1.89 -6.61
N LEU A 91 -1.46 3.01 -6.26
CA LEU A 91 -2.70 3.41 -6.95
C LEU A 91 -2.45 3.68 -8.43
N THR A 92 -1.44 4.51 -8.76
CA THR A 92 -1.13 4.91 -10.13
C THR A 92 -0.86 3.71 -11.04
N HIS A 93 -0.17 2.69 -10.54
CA HIS A 93 0.24 1.51 -11.29
C HIS A 93 -0.70 0.30 -11.13
N SER A 94 -1.91 0.51 -10.60
CA SER A 94 -2.94 -0.52 -10.42
C SER A 94 -4.31 -0.06 -10.92
N ARG A 95 -5.27 -0.99 -10.97
CA ARG A 95 -6.69 -0.67 -11.20
C ARG A 95 -7.46 -0.41 -9.90
N ALA A 96 -6.76 -0.41 -8.78
CA ALA A 96 -7.34 -0.25 -7.45
C ALA A 96 -7.79 1.19 -7.18
N GLN A 97 -8.77 1.30 -6.28
CA GLN A 97 -9.25 2.57 -5.75
C GLN A 97 -8.65 2.86 -4.37
N LEU A 98 -8.17 1.83 -3.67
CA LEU A 98 -7.48 1.93 -2.39
C LEU A 98 -6.09 1.29 -2.51
N ALA A 99 -5.08 1.91 -1.91
CA ALA A 99 -3.78 1.30 -1.74
C ALA A 99 -3.27 1.42 -0.30
N LEU A 100 -2.55 0.38 0.13
CA LEU A 100 -1.78 0.34 1.36
C LEU A 100 -0.29 0.27 1.01
N ALA A 101 0.54 1.05 1.69
CA ALA A 101 1.99 0.91 1.63
C ALA A 101 2.61 0.67 3.01
N ILE A 102 3.63 -0.17 3.06
CA ILE A 102 4.39 -0.52 4.27
C ILE A 102 5.88 -0.46 3.98
N THR A 103 6.62 0.31 4.77
CA THR A 103 8.08 0.34 4.77
C THR A 103 8.60 0.40 6.20
N GLY A 104 9.67 -0.32 6.51
CA GLY A 104 10.13 -0.46 7.89
C GLY A 104 11.46 -1.19 8.05
N VAL A 105 11.97 -1.20 9.27
CA VAL A 105 13.17 -1.94 9.68
C VAL A 105 12.74 -3.14 10.52
N ALA A 106 12.54 -4.30 9.90
CA ALA A 106 12.11 -5.51 10.61
C ALA A 106 13.14 -6.05 11.62
N GLY A 107 14.43 -5.76 11.40
CA GLY A 107 15.53 -6.29 12.21
C GLY A 107 16.04 -7.66 11.74
N PRO A 108 16.99 -8.25 12.47
CA PRO A 108 17.57 -7.77 13.73
C PRO A 108 18.60 -6.63 13.56
N LEU A 109 19.02 -6.35 12.33
CA LEU A 109 19.99 -5.29 11.98
C LEU A 109 19.30 -4.16 11.19
N GLY A 110 20.05 -3.10 10.89
CA GLY A 110 19.61 -2.01 10.00
C GLY A 110 18.90 -0.84 10.70
N GLY A 111 18.77 -0.89 12.02
CA GLY A 111 18.27 0.24 12.80
C GLY A 111 19.28 1.39 12.87
N THR A 112 18.77 2.62 12.90
CA THR A 112 19.52 3.84 13.17
C THR A 112 18.94 4.56 14.39
N ALA A 113 19.58 5.63 14.86
CA ALA A 113 19.02 6.46 15.93
C ALA A 113 17.66 7.07 15.55
N HIS A 114 17.44 7.36 14.26
CA HIS A 114 16.19 7.94 13.76
C HIS A 114 15.16 6.87 13.39
N ASN A 115 15.60 5.70 12.92
CA ASN A 115 14.75 4.57 12.56
C ASN A 115 15.23 3.30 13.27
N PRO A 116 14.93 3.12 14.56
CA PRO A 116 15.33 1.92 15.29
C PRO A 116 14.71 0.65 14.67
N VAL A 117 15.30 -0.50 15.01
CA VAL A 117 14.69 -1.80 14.67
C VAL A 117 13.27 -1.85 15.25
N GLY A 118 12.31 -2.28 14.44
CA GLY A 118 10.89 -2.29 14.77
C GLY A 118 10.12 -1.07 14.26
N THR A 119 10.79 -0.01 13.78
CA THR A 119 10.09 1.12 13.16
C THR A 119 9.46 0.70 11.83
N VAL A 120 8.17 0.96 11.69
CA VAL A 120 7.40 0.73 10.47
C VAL A 120 6.52 1.95 10.21
N CYS A 121 6.56 2.45 8.98
CA CYS A 121 5.70 3.52 8.50
C CYS A 121 4.63 2.92 7.57
N PHE A 122 3.40 3.40 7.74
CA PHE A 122 2.25 2.97 6.96
C PHE A 122 1.69 4.15 6.19
N ALA A 123 1.17 3.91 4.99
CA ALA A 123 0.35 4.89 4.31
C ALA A 123 -0.84 4.24 3.60
N TRP A 124 -1.92 4.99 3.54
CA TRP A 124 -3.10 4.65 2.78
C TRP A 124 -3.33 5.73 1.75
N ALA A 125 -3.68 5.34 0.53
CA ALA A 125 -4.09 6.26 -0.52
C ALA A 125 -5.44 5.81 -1.10
N MET A 126 -6.34 6.76 -1.32
CA MET A 126 -7.63 6.49 -1.95
C MET A 126 -7.84 7.43 -3.12
N ARG A 127 -8.29 6.90 -4.26
CA ARG A 127 -8.79 7.73 -5.37
C ARG A 127 -10.05 8.43 -4.89
N ALA A 128 -10.10 9.75 -5.02
CA ALA A 128 -11.36 10.46 -4.79
C ALA A 128 -12.41 9.86 -5.73
N ARG A 129 -13.60 9.56 -5.18
CA ARG A 129 -14.71 9.14 -6.02
C ARG A 129 -15.05 10.34 -6.89
N ASP A 130 -15.03 10.15 -8.21
CA ASP A 130 -15.60 11.15 -9.09
C ASP A 130 -17.06 11.35 -8.66
N ALA A 131 -17.38 12.54 -8.16
CA ALA A 131 -18.77 12.92 -7.87
C ALA A 131 -19.63 12.96 -9.16
N ALA A 132 -19.03 12.67 -10.31
CA ALA A 132 -19.60 12.69 -11.64
C ALA A 132 -19.66 11.29 -12.29
N ALA A 133 -20.06 10.25 -11.55
CA ALA A 133 -20.60 9.03 -12.17
C ALA A 133 -21.99 9.30 -12.82
N ALA A 134 -22.07 10.38 -13.59
CA ALA A 134 -23.13 10.76 -14.52
C ALA A 134 -22.57 11.41 -15.81
N ASP A 135 -21.27 11.68 -15.95
CA ASP A 135 -20.71 12.06 -17.26
C ASP A 135 -19.32 11.45 -17.55
N ALA A 136 -19.15 11.07 -18.82
CA ALA A 136 -18.03 10.27 -19.31
C ALA A 136 -16.85 11.16 -19.73
N SER A 137 -16.14 11.77 -18.77
CA SER A 137 -14.99 12.64 -19.07
C SER A 137 -13.63 12.19 -18.52
N GLY A 138 -13.54 11.00 -17.90
CA GLY A 138 -12.28 10.25 -17.75
C GLY A 138 -11.16 10.92 -16.94
N THR A 139 -11.45 11.95 -16.13
CA THR A 139 -10.42 12.60 -15.30
C THR A 139 -10.58 12.18 -13.85
N VAL A 140 -9.70 11.28 -13.40
CA VAL A 140 -9.67 10.79 -12.01
C VAL A 140 -9.10 11.87 -11.10
N ALA A 141 -9.87 12.26 -10.09
CA ALA A 141 -9.41 13.20 -9.06
C ALA A 141 -8.13 12.70 -8.32
N PRO A 142 -7.26 13.61 -7.83
CA PRO A 142 -5.98 13.24 -7.23
C PRO A 142 -6.17 12.34 -6.00
N ALA A 143 -5.28 11.36 -5.84
CA ALA A 143 -5.32 10.46 -4.71
C ALA A 143 -5.06 11.21 -3.39
N ALA A 144 -5.98 11.08 -2.43
CA ALA A 144 -5.73 11.54 -1.07
C ALA A 144 -4.94 10.45 -0.34
N ALA A 145 -3.74 10.79 0.14
CA ALA A 145 -2.91 9.88 0.91
C ALA A 145 -2.76 10.37 2.36
N THR A 146 -2.68 9.44 3.32
CA THR A 146 -2.39 9.71 4.73
C THR A 146 -1.35 8.70 5.20
N ALA A 147 -0.34 9.17 5.93
CA ALA A 147 0.70 8.32 6.53
C ALA A 147 0.57 8.34 8.06
N ARG A 148 1.01 7.25 8.71
CA ARG A 148 1.08 7.05 10.15
C ARG A 148 2.29 6.20 10.53
#